data_AF-R7THH6-F1
#
_entry.id   AF-R7THH6-F1
#
_cell.length_a   1.000
_cell.length_b   1.000
_cell.length_c   1.000
_cell.angle_alpha   90.00
_cell.angle_beta   90.00
_cell.angle_gamma   90.00
#
_symmetry.space_group_name_H-M   'P 1'
#
loop_
_entity.id
_entity.type
_entity.pdbx_description
1 polymer ?
#
loop_
_entity_poly.entity_id
_entity_poly.type
_entity_poly.pdbx_seq_one_letter_code
_entity_poly.pdbx_strand_id
1 'polypeptide(L)'
;MWLRKMVEQVTGYYTGSVAVNSSSPYFPGEGEKTKALMVLGHDVDPMPPMTAAVIIYRDMKDTLRTQFSQQMDPFNFIENPPQTYYGTKWLEFSQREAKRWVERYNSYLDIAIPVIIVQYNQLFDPVQLQNHLLRISNHLHVPIKQSILHCLMQMAQLSPLLPKPLKASVDPYDLIPRLDLIRMQQAELRVIARLEDAHDKFKPRT
;
A
#
# COMPACT_ATOMS: atom_id res chain seq x y z
N MET A 1 -5.77 3.22 -1.77
CA MET A 1 -7.20 3.56 -1.62
C MET A 1 -7.98 2.63 -0.70
N TRP A 2 -7.76 1.31 -0.74
CA TRP A 2 -8.60 0.31 -0.08
C TRP A 2 -8.56 0.35 1.45
N LEU A 3 -7.37 0.17 2.05
CA LEU A 3 -7.20 0.24 3.51
C LEU A 3 -7.71 1.57 4.07
N ARG A 4 -7.46 2.66 3.34
CA ARG A 4 -7.94 4.00 3.66
C ARG A 4 -9.48 4.04 3.80
N LYS A 5 -10.23 3.55 2.82
CA LYS A 5 -11.70 3.46 2.90
C LYS A 5 -12.17 2.60 4.07
N MET A 6 -11.52 1.46 4.29
CA MET A 6 -11.90 0.56 5.38
C MET A 6 -11.69 1.24 6.75
N VAL A 7 -10.54 1.89 6.96
CA VAL A 7 -10.26 2.66 8.18
C VAL A 7 -11.28 3.79 8.38
N GLU A 8 -11.60 4.55 7.34
CA GLU A 8 -12.62 5.61 7.40
C GLU A 8 -14.00 5.06 7.78
N GLN A 9 -14.41 3.94 7.20
CA GLN A 9 -15.68 3.29 7.51
C GLN A 9 -15.75 2.83 8.96
N VAL A 10 -14.70 2.14 9.45
CA VAL A 10 -14.75 1.53 10.79
C VAL A 10 -14.50 2.52 11.92
N THR A 11 -13.78 3.62 11.65
CA THR A 11 -13.51 4.65 12.67
C THR A 11 -14.46 5.85 12.58
N GLY A 12 -14.96 6.16 11.39
CA GLY A 12 -15.68 7.41 11.11
C GLY A 12 -14.77 8.64 10.99
N TYR A 13 -13.45 8.45 11.02
CA TYR A 13 -12.48 9.53 10.81
C TYR A 13 -12.20 9.70 9.34
N TYR A 14 -12.34 10.92 8.85
CA TYR A 14 -11.98 11.24 7.48
C TYR A 14 -10.48 11.00 7.25
N THR A 15 -10.20 10.39 6.11
CA THR A 15 -8.84 10.13 5.66
C THR A 15 -8.47 11.08 4.54
N GLY A 16 -7.23 11.54 4.55
CA GLY A 16 -6.74 12.60 3.65
C GLY A 16 -5.39 12.28 3.03
N SER A 17 -5.01 12.95 1.94
CA SER A 17 -3.60 13.06 1.56
C SER A 17 -3.18 14.53 1.57
N VAL A 18 -1.89 14.77 1.82
CA VAL A 18 -1.31 16.13 1.81
C VAL A 18 -1.10 16.64 0.38
N ALA A 19 -1.27 15.79 -0.63
CA ALA A 19 -1.10 16.17 -2.02
C ALA A 19 -2.17 17.21 -2.42
N VAL A 20 -1.70 18.43 -2.69
CA VAL A 20 -2.52 19.63 -2.92
C VAL A 20 -3.40 19.51 -4.19
N ASN A 21 -3.11 18.56 -5.07
CA ASN A 21 -3.72 18.45 -6.40
C ASN A 21 -4.71 17.28 -6.59
N SER A 22 -5.04 16.52 -5.53
CA SER A 22 -6.03 15.44 -5.65
C SER A 22 -7.33 15.81 -4.95
N SER A 23 -8.16 16.64 -5.57
CA SER A 23 -9.58 16.76 -5.23
C SER A 23 -10.28 15.45 -5.61
N SER A 24 -9.99 14.36 -4.90
CA SER A 24 -10.66 13.09 -5.08
C SER A 24 -12.02 13.19 -4.39
N PRO A 25 -13.15 13.09 -5.11
CA PRO A 25 -14.48 13.11 -4.49
C PRO A 25 -14.69 11.89 -3.56
N TYR A 26 -13.79 10.91 -3.60
CA TYR A 26 -13.89 9.68 -2.84
C TYR A 26 -13.34 9.78 -1.42
N PHE A 27 -12.63 10.87 -1.08
CA PHE A 27 -12.11 11.05 0.26
C PHE A 27 -12.23 12.51 0.71
N PRO A 28 -13.09 12.80 1.69
CA PRO A 28 -13.38 14.17 2.11
C PRO A 28 -12.22 14.85 2.86
N GLY A 29 -11.21 14.09 3.31
CA GLY A 29 -10.03 14.65 3.97
C GLY A 29 -8.89 15.06 3.03
N GLU A 30 -9.04 15.01 1.71
CA GLU A 30 -7.98 15.44 0.78
C GLU A 30 -7.61 16.91 0.99
N GLY A 31 -6.31 17.20 1.07
CA GLY A 31 -5.80 18.56 1.34
C GLY A 31 -5.88 19.02 2.80
N GLU A 32 -6.50 18.23 3.69
CA GLU A 32 -6.58 18.54 5.12
C GLU A 32 -5.24 18.29 5.82
N LYS A 33 -4.72 19.32 6.49
CA LYS A 33 -3.39 19.29 7.14
C LYS A 33 -3.42 19.04 8.65
N THR A 34 -4.59 18.94 9.28
CA THR A 34 -4.68 18.94 10.75
C THR A 34 -5.70 17.99 11.38
N LYS A 35 -6.76 17.60 10.64
CA LYS A 35 -7.91 16.87 11.23
C LYS A 35 -8.19 15.49 10.62
N ALA A 36 -7.39 15.07 9.65
CA ALA A 36 -7.57 13.80 8.95
C ALA A 36 -6.49 12.78 9.34
N LEU A 37 -6.85 11.49 9.32
CA LEU A 37 -5.86 10.42 9.25
C LEU A 37 -5.13 10.55 7.92
N MET A 38 -3.89 10.99 7.98
CA MET A 38 -3.11 11.30 6.79
C MET A 38 -2.57 10.02 6.16
N VAL A 39 -2.91 9.85 4.89
CA VAL A 39 -2.30 8.89 3.98
C VAL A 39 -1.29 9.66 3.16
N LEU A 40 -0.02 9.47 3.48
CA LEU A 40 1.07 10.07 2.74
C LEU A 40 1.09 9.49 1.32
N GLY A 41 0.89 10.39 0.36
CA GLY A 41 1.15 10.15 -1.05
C GLY A 41 2.65 10.16 -1.35
N HIS A 42 2.97 10.01 -2.62
CA HIS A 42 4.27 9.60 -3.14
C HIS A 42 5.41 10.63 -3.06
N ASP A 43 5.18 11.81 -2.46
CA ASP A 43 6.13 12.93 -2.41
C ASP A 43 6.39 13.40 -0.96
N VAL A 44 7.66 13.60 -0.65
CA VAL A 44 8.20 13.97 0.67
C VAL A 44 8.17 15.50 0.82
N ASP A 45 6.99 16.11 0.69
CA ASP A 45 6.80 17.49 1.11
C ASP A 45 6.91 17.60 2.65
N PRO A 46 7.22 18.78 3.22
CA PRO A 46 7.44 18.93 4.66
C PRO A 46 6.24 18.38 5.42
N MET A 47 6.51 17.24 6.05
CA MET A 47 5.53 16.44 6.75
C MET A 47 4.99 17.26 7.94
N PRO A 48 3.66 17.41 8.09
CA PRO A 48 3.12 17.89 9.36
C PRO A 48 3.60 16.94 10.47
N PRO A 49 3.72 17.42 11.73
CA PRO A 49 4.22 16.59 12.82
C PRO A 49 3.35 15.35 12.97
N MET A 50 3.91 14.19 12.59
CA MET A 50 3.26 12.89 12.70
C MET A 50 3.69 12.21 13.99
N THR A 51 2.73 11.59 14.67
CA THR A 51 2.94 10.89 15.93
C THR A 51 3.08 9.38 15.74
N ALA A 52 2.57 8.85 14.63
CA ALA A 52 2.58 7.44 14.28
C ALA A 52 2.33 7.27 12.78
N ALA A 53 2.82 6.17 12.19
CA ALA A 53 2.57 5.82 10.79
C ALA A 53 2.16 4.36 10.61
N VAL A 54 1.42 4.12 9.52
CA VAL A 54 1.05 2.79 9.03
C VAL A 54 1.63 2.64 7.62
N ILE A 55 2.59 1.74 7.46
CA ILE A 55 3.17 1.41 6.15
C ILE A 55 2.45 0.19 5.60
N ILE A 56 1.87 0.32 4.40
CA ILE A 56 1.36 -0.83 3.65
C ILE A 56 2.50 -1.36 2.80
N TYR A 57 2.94 -2.58 3.06
CA TYR A 57 3.90 -3.27 2.23
C TYR A 57 3.19 -4.05 1.13
N ARG A 58 3.63 -3.89 -0.11
CA ARG A 58 3.23 -4.74 -1.23
C ARG A 58 4.49 -5.17 -1.97
N ASP A 59 4.54 -6.46 -2.30
CA ASP A 59 5.60 -7.05 -3.13
C ASP A 59 5.88 -6.17 -4.36
N MET A 60 7.16 -5.99 -4.65
CA MET A 60 7.61 -5.09 -5.70
C MET A 60 7.07 -5.54 -7.05
N LYS A 61 7.11 -6.84 -7.36
CA LYS A 61 6.63 -7.36 -8.64
C LYS A 61 5.14 -7.08 -8.82
N ASP A 62 4.34 -7.31 -7.79
CA ASP A 62 2.91 -7.02 -7.87
C ASP A 62 2.63 -5.51 -7.99
N THR A 63 3.43 -4.69 -7.31
CA THR A 63 3.31 -3.23 -7.36
C THR A 63 3.62 -2.71 -8.76
N LEU A 64 4.76 -3.11 -9.32
CA LEU A 64 5.20 -2.69 -10.66
C LEU A 64 4.21 -3.12 -11.73
N ARG A 65 3.71 -4.36 -11.67
CA ARG A 65 2.70 -4.84 -12.60
C ARG A 65 1.46 -3.96 -12.56
N THR A 66 0.87 -3.76 -11.37
CA THR A 66 -0.33 -2.92 -11.22
C THR A 66 -0.11 -1.49 -11.70
N GLN A 67 1.03 -0.87 -11.36
CA GLN A 67 1.31 0.51 -11.79
C GLN A 67 1.48 0.61 -13.30
N PHE A 68 2.13 -0.36 -13.92
CA PHE A 68 2.27 -0.40 -15.37
C PHE A 68 0.92 -0.55 -16.06
N SER A 69 0.05 -1.43 -15.55
CA SER A 69 -1.28 -1.59 -16.13
C SER A 69 -2.12 -0.33 -16.02
N GLN A 70 -2.02 0.40 -14.91
CA GLN A 70 -2.68 1.70 -14.73
C GLN A 70 -2.15 2.76 -15.71
N GLN A 71 -0.86 2.73 -16.06
CA GLN A 71 -0.30 3.65 -17.04
C GLN A 71 -0.71 3.30 -18.47
N MET A 72 -0.85 2.02 -18.79
CA MET A 72 -1.23 1.55 -20.12
C MET A 72 -2.73 1.65 -20.39
N ASP A 73 -3.56 1.46 -19.36
CA ASP A 73 -5.00 1.60 -19.44
C ASP A 73 -5.55 2.31 -18.18
N PRO A 74 -5.49 3.65 -18.15
CA PRO A 74 -5.92 4.44 -17.00
C PRO A 74 -7.45 4.42 -16.78
N PHE A 75 -8.23 3.95 -17.76
CA PHE A 75 -9.69 3.97 -17.71
C PHE A 75 -10.28 2.66 -17.24
N ASN A 76 -9.71 1.53 -17.66
CA ASN A 76 -10.27 0.21 -17.35
C ASN A 76 -9.60 -0.46 -16.14
N PHE A 77 -8.55 0.15 -15.57
CA PHE A 77 -7.81 -0.38 -14.42
C PHE A 77 -7.49 -1.87 -14.55
N ILE A 78 -7.15 -2.31 -15.78
CA ILE A 78 -6.92 -3.72 -16.05
C ILE A 78 -5.75 -4.16 -15.19
N GLU A 79 -5.92 -5.11 -14.27
CA GLU A 79 -4.81 -5.49 -13.38
C GLU A 79 -3.67 -6.17 -14.15
N ASN A 80 -3.98 -6.75 -15.32
CA ASN A 80 -3.02 -7.33 -16.26
C ASN A 80 -3.17 -6.67 -17.64
N PRO A 81 -2.22 -5.83 -18.07
CA PRO A 81 -2.24 -5.28 -19.41
C PRO A 81 -2.10 -6.44 -20.43
N PRO A 82 -2.77 -6.33 -21.59
CA PRO A 82 -2.52 -7.20 -22.74
C PRO A 82 -1.03 -7.44 -23.00
N GLN A 83 -0.69 -8.66 -23.42
CA GLN A 83 0.70 -9.06 -23.64
C GLN A 83 1.44 -8.11 -24.60
N THR A 84 0.71 -7.52 -25.54
CA THR A 84 1.19 -6.54 -26.52
C THR A 84 1.75 -5.26 -25.91
N TYR A 85 1.44 -4.95 -24.65
CA TYR A 85 2.03 -3.82 -23.94
C TYR A 85 3.42 -4.12 -23.36
N TYR A 86 3.78 -5.40 -23.21
CA TYR A 86 5.08 -5.80 -22.70
C TYR A 86 6.15 -5.83 -23.81
N GLY A 87 7.39 -5.48 -23.45
CA GLY A 87 8.50 -5.25 -24.37
C GLY A 87 9.45 -4.19 -23.83
N THR A 88 10.09 -3.39 -24.68
CA THR A 88 11.02 -2.32 -24.26
C THR A 88 10.40 -1.35 -23.26
N LYS A 89 9.13 -0.99 -23.44
CA LYS A 89 8.39 -0.10 -22.50
C LYS A 89 8.28 -0.69 -21.09
N TRP A 90 8.05 -2.00 -20.98
CA TRP A 90 8.00 -2.70 -19.69
C TRP A 90 9.37 -2.76 -19.03
N LEU A 91 10.43 -3.01 -19.81
CA LEU A 91 11.80 -3.05 -19.29
C LEU A 91 12.22 -1.68 -18.73
N GLU A 92 12.05 -0.61 -19.51
CA GLU A 92 12.37 0.76 -19.07
C GLU A 92 11.53 1.18 -17.85
N PHE A 93 10.24 0.84 -17.86
CA PHE A 93 9.34 1.10 -16.74
C PHE A 93 9.80 0.36 -15.49
N SER A 94 10.00 -0.95 -15.56
CA SER A 94 10.31 -1.80 -14.40
C SER A 94 11.65 -1.42 -13.76
N GLN A 95 12.69 -1.13 -14.54
CA GLN A 95 13.97 -0.66 -14.02
C GLN A 95 13.85 0.68 -13.28
N ARG A 96 13.14 1.65 -13.87
CA ARG A 96 12.93 2.97 -13.25
C ARG A 96 12.08 2.87 -11.98
N GLU A 97 10.94 2.19 -12.06
CA GLU A 97 9.99 2.14 -10.96
C GLU A 97 10.46 1.20 -9.84
N ALA A 98 11.27 0.17 -10.11
CA ALA A 98 11.89 -0.65 -9.06
C ALA A 98 12.82 0.20 -8.18
N LYS A 99 13.65 1.05 -8.79
CA LYS A 99 14.51 1.98 -8.05
C LYS A 99 13.67 2.93 -7.18
N ARG A 100 12.63 3.53 -7.75
CA ARG A 100 11.70 4.43 -7.02
C ARG A 100 10.96 3.70 -5.89
N TRP A 101 10.58 2.45 -6.10
CA TRP A 101 9.95 1.62 -5.08
C TRP A 101 10.89 1.46 -3.88
N VAL A 102 12.16 1.12 -4.10
CA VAL A 102 13.16 0.96 -3.04
C VAL A 102 13.40 2.27 -2.30
N GLU A 103 13.62 3.36 -3.04
CA GLU A 103 13.83 4.70 -2.48
C GLU A 103 12.64 5.13 -1.59
N ARG A 104 11.42 4.83 -2.02
CA ARG A 104 10.19 5.17 -1.29
C ARG A 104 10.05 4.39 0.02
N TYR A 105 10.28 3.08 0.03
CA TYR A 105 10.23 2.33 1.29
C TYR A 105 11.35 2.74 2.24
N ASN A 106 12.55 3.00 1.72
CA ASN A 106 13.65 3.51 2.54
C ASN A 106 13.29 4.86 3.17
N SER A 107 12.72 5.79 2.41
CA SER A 107 12.32 7.10 2.97
C SER A 107 11.24 6.97 4.04
N TYR A 108 10.29 6.03 3.89
CA TYR A 108 9.30 5.74 4.94
C TYR A 108 9.92 5.14 6.20
N LEU A 109 10.94 4.30 6.05
CA LEU A 109 11.64 3.64 7.15
C LEU A 109 12.65 4.55 7.86
N ASP A 110 13.08 5.63 7.22
CA ASP A 110 13.97 6.63 7.81
C ASP A 110 13.20 7.62 8.72
N ILE A 111 11.86 7.58 8.73
CA ILE A 111 11.04 8.44 9.59
C ILE A 111 11.17 7.98 11.04
N ALA A 112 11.63 8.88 11.91
CA ALA A 112 11.84 8.62 13.33
C ALA A 112 10.54 8.65 14.17
N ILE A 113 9.49 7.95 13.70
CA ILE A 113 8.20 7.82 14.40
C ILE A 113 7.80 6.35 14.54
N PRO A 114 6.93 6.01 15.50
CA PRO A 114 6.37 4.67 15.62
C PRO A 114 5.64 4.22 14.34
N VAL A 115 6.03 3.07 13.82
CA VAL A 115 5.47 2.50 12.58
C VAL A 115 4.87 1.12 12.85
N ILE A 116 3.71 0.86 12.27
CA ILE A 116 3.24 -0.51 12.02
C ILE A 116 3.27 -0.84 10.53
N ILE A 117 3.60 -2.08 10.22
CA ILE A 117 3.64 -2.59 8.85
C ILE A 117 2.45 -3.53 8.65
N VAL A 118 1.75 -3.30 7.55
CA VAL A 118 0.58 -4.05 7.09
C VAL A 118 0.92 -4.67 5.75
N GLN A 119 0.92 -5.99 5.68
CA GLN A 119 1.18 -6.71 4.44
C GLN A 119 -0.08 -6.66 3.56
N TYR A 120 0.04 -6.11 2.35
CA TYR A 120 -1.08 -5.92 1.43
C TYR A 120 -1.80 -7.23 1.13
N ASN A 121 -1.05 -8.31 0.91
CA ASN A 121 -1.61 -9.64 0.60
C ASN A 121 -2.38 -10.25 1.77
N GLN A 122 -2.13 -9.81 3.01
CA GLN A 122 -2.91 -10.24 4.17
C GLN A 122 -4.27 -9.55 4.25
N LEU A 123 -4.47 -8.42 3.56
CA LEU A 123 -5.76 -7.71 3.59
C LEU A 123 -6.88 -8.45 2.84
N PHE A 124 -6.53 -9.46 2.04
CA PHE A 124 -7.47 -10.30 1.29
C PHE A 124 -8.11 -11.39 2.16
N ASP A 125 -7.48 -11.72 3.30
CA ASP A 125 -8.03 -12.65 4.26
C ASP A 125 -8.85 -11.89 5.31
N PRO A 126 -10.16 -12.20 5.51
CA PRO A 126 -11.01 -11.46 6.43
C PRO A 126 -10.49 -11.44 7.88
N VAL A 127 -9.89 -12.53 8.35
CA VAL A 127 -9.38 -12.62 9.73
C VAL A 127 -8.16 -11.72 9.89
N GLN A 128 -7.22 -11.77 8.95
CA GLN A 128 -6.06 -10.89 8.94
C GLN A 128 -6.46 -9.42 8.77
N LEU A 129 -7.42 -9.12 7.90
CA LEU A 129 -7.96 -7.77 7.74
C LEU A 129 -8.51 -7.23 9.07
N GLN A 130 -9.33 -8.02 9.77
CA GLN A 130 -9.87 -7.64 11.09
C GLN A 130 -8.74 -7.31 12.07
N ASN A 131 -7.75 -8.19 12.17
CA ASN A 131 -6.61 -8.03 13.06
C ASN A 131 -5.81 -6.76 12.71
N HIS A 132 -5.59 -6.49 11.42
CA HIS A 132 -4.92 -5.27 10.98
C HIS A 132 -5.72 -4.02 11.31
N LEU A 133 -7.04 -4.01 11.11
CA LEU A 133 -7.88 -2.86 11.46
C LEU A 133 -7.84 -2.56 12.97
N LEU A 134 -7.94 -3.58 13.82
CA LEU A 134 -7.82 -3.44 15.27
C LEU A 134 -6.43 -2.95 15.69
N ARG A 135 -5.37 -3.50 15.08
CA ARG A 135 -3.99 -3.08 15.34
C ARG A 135 -3.75 -1.64 14.91
N ILE A 136 -4.27 -1.22 13.76
CA ILE A 136 -4.21 0.17 13.27
C ILE A 136 -4.95 1.10 14.24
N SER A 137 -6.16 0.72 14.65
CA SER A 137 -6.96 1.48 15.62
C SER A 137 -6.21 1.70 16.93
N ASN A 138 -5.61 0.65 17.49
CA ASN A 138 -4.81 0.75 18.70
C ASN A 138 -3.55 1.60 18.50
N HIS A 139 -2.81 1.38 17.42
CA HIS A 139 -1.57 2.12 17.12
C HIS A 139 -1.81 3.62 16.94
N LEU A 140 -2.89 3.98 16.25
CA LEU A 140 -3.26 5.36 15.97
C LEU A 140 -4.10 6.00 17.09
N HIS A 141 -4.47 5.23 18.12
CA HIS A 141 -5.37 5.65 19.20
C HIS A 141 -6.72 6.16 18.67
N VAL A 142 -7.24 5.52 17.63
CA VAL A 142 -8.52 5.88 17.00
C VAL A 142 -9.54 4.78 17.25
N PRO A 143 -10.67 5.05 17.92
CA PRO A 143 -11.65 4.02 18.25
C PRO A 143 -12.35 3.47 17.00
N ILE A 144 -12.63 2.16 17.00
CA ILE A 144 -13.44 1.49 15.98
C ILE A 144 -14.87 1.27 16.49
N LYS A 145 -15.84 1.52 15.62
CA LYS A 145 -17.25 1.13 15.82
C LYS A 145 -17.40 -0.37 15.57
N GLN A 146 -17.50 -1.16 16.65
CA GLN A 146 -17.54 -2.62 16.59
C GLN A 146 -18.69 -3.16 15.71
N SER A 147 -19.86 -2.51 15.72
CA SER A 147 -20.98 -2.87 14.86
C SER A 147 -20.65 -2.74 13.37
N ILE A 148 -19.91 -1.70 12.98
CA ILE A 148 -19.48 -1.49 11.59
C ILE A 148 -18.39 -2.49 11.21
N LEU A 149 -17.41 -2.72 12.09
CA LEU A 149 -16.37 -3.72 11.87
C LEU A 149 -16.99 -5.11 11.64
N HIS A 150 -17.95 -5.50 12.47
CA HIS A 150 -18.66 -6.77 12.32
C HIS A 150 -19.38 -6.87 10.96
N CYS A 151 -20.11 -5.83 10.57
CA CYS A 151 -20.77 -5.77 9.26
C CYS A 151 -19.77 -5.87 8.10
N LEU A 152 -18.65 -5.14 8.16
CA LEU A 152 -17.59 -5.19 7.15
C LEU A 152 -17.00 -6.61 7.03
N MET A 153 -16.77 -7.30 8.15
CA MET A 153 -16.22 -8.66 8.16
C MET A 153 -17.21 -9.68 7.59
N GLN A 154 -18.50 -9.56 7.89
CA GLN A 154 -19.54 -10.39 7.27
C GLN A 154 -19.56 -10.20 5.74
N MET A 155 -19.46 -8.95 5.28
CA MET A 155 -19.39 -8.66 3.85
C MET A 155 -18.13 -9.23 3.20
N ALA A 156 -16.98 -9.13 3.86
CA ALA A 156 -15.71 -9.68 3.37
C ALA A 156 -15.71 -11.20 3.22
N GLN A 157 -16.48 -11.91 4.04
CA GLN A 157 -16.65 -13.37 3.94
C GLN A 157 -17.56 -13.75 2.77
N LEU A 158 -18.59 -12.95 2.49
CA LEU A 158 -19.57 -13.22 1.44
C LEU A 158 -19.09 -12.81 0.06
N SER A 159 -18.26 -11.77 -0.02
CA SER A 159 -17.60 -11.34 -1.25
C SER A 159 -16.21 -10.87 -0.89
N PRO A 160 -15.15 -11.31 -1.60
CA PRO A 160 -13.82 -10.77 -1.39
C PRO A 160 -13.92 -9.25 -1.55
N LEU A 161 -13.56 -8.52 -0.50
CA LEU A 161 -13.56 -7.06 -0.59
C LEU A 161 -12.64 -6.70 -1.74
N LEU A 162 -11.42 -7.23 -1.74
CA LEU A 162 -10.39 -6.98 -2.74
C LEU A 162 -10.52 -7.90 -3.97
N PRO A 163 -10.40 -7.38 -5.21
CA PRO A 163 -10.31 -8.21 -6.41
C PRO A 163 -9.08 -9.11 -6.30
N LYS A 164 -9.27 -10.42 -6.51
CA LYS A 164 -8.14 -11.35 -6.53
C LYS A 164 -7.22 -10.99 -7.70
N PRO A 165 -5.89 -11.00 -7.50
CA PRO A 165 -4.97 -10.77 -8.59
C PRO A 165 -5.22 -11.80 -9.69
N LEU A 166 -5.53 -11.33 -10.89
CA LEU A 166 -5.69 -12.17 -12.06
C LEU A 166 -4.32 -12.79 -12.41
N LYS A 167 -4.28 -14.10 -12.69
CA LYS A 167 -3.06 -14.74 -13.20
C LYS A 167 -2.90 -14.39 -14.69
N ALA A 168 -1.81 -13.70 -15.03
CA ALA A 168 -1.43 -13.51 -16.43
C ALA A 168 -1.00 -14.85 -17.05
N SER A 169 -1.22 -15.02 -18.35
CA SER A 169 -0.78 -16.20 -19.10
C SER A 169 0.73 -16.25 -19.33
N VAL A 170 1.40 -15.11 -19.24
CA VAL A 170 2.86 -14.94 -19.34
C VAL A 170 3.30 -14.02 -18.21
N ASP A 171 4.35 -14.41 -17.50
CA ASP A 171 4.96 -13.57 -16.48
C ASP A 171 5.81 -12.48 -17.16
N PRO A 172 5.46 -11.18 -17.08
CA PRO A 172 6.23 -10.13 -17.73
C PRO A 172 7.65 -10.00 -17.15
N TYR A 173 7.93 -10.58 -15.99
CA TYR A 173 9.29 -10.64 -15.43
C TYR A 173 10.23 -11.55 -16.24
N ASP A 174 9.70 -12.47 -17.05
CA ASP A 174 10.50 -13.29 -17.96
C ASP A 174 11.15 -12.47 -19.09
N LEU A 175 10.65 -11.25 -19.33
CA LEU A 175 11.17 -10.32 -20.33
C LEU A 175 12.30 -9.43 -19.80
N ILE A 176 12.58 -9.48 -18.49
CA ILE A 176 13.64 -8.70 -17.86
C ILE A 176 14.94 -9.52 -17.88
N PRO A 177 16.10 -8.92 -18.27
CA PRO A 177 17.38 -9.60 -18.17
C PRO A 177 17.61 -10.17 -16.76
N ARG A 178 18.01 -11.44 -16.68
CA ARG A 178 18.12 -12.20 -15.42
C ARG A 178 18.94 -11.47 -14.34
N LEU A 179 20.03 -10.80 -14.73
CA LEU A 179 20.88 -10.06 -13.80
C LEU A 179 20.16 -8.85 -13.17
N ASP A 180 19.33 -8.16 -13.94
CA ASP A 180 18.55 -7.03 -13.44
C ASP A 180 17.44 -7.52 -12.51
N LEU A 181 16.78 -8.63 -12.85
CA LEU A 181 15.79 -9.25 -11.97
C LEU A 181 16.39 -9.67 -10.62
N ILE A 182 17.61 -10.25 -10.62
CA ILE A 182 18.33 -10.59 -9.39
C ILE A 182 18.63 -9.34 -8.55
N ARG A 183 19.11 -8.26 -9.19
CA ARG A 183 19.41 -6.99 -8.49
C ARG A 183 18.15 -6.40 -7.85
N MET A 184 17.04 -6.44 -8.58
CA MET A 184 15.73 -6.02 -8.10
C MET A 184 15.33 -6.83 -6.85
N GLN A 185 15.37 -8.16 -6.92
CA GLN A 185 15.04 -9.04 -5.79
C GLN A 185 15.94 -8.80 -4.57
N GLN A 186 17.25 -8.61 -4.78
CA GLN A 186 18.19 -8.29 -3.70
C GLN A 186 17.91 -6.92 -3.05
N ALA A 187 17.41 -5.95 -3.81
CA ALA A 187 17.02 -4.66 -3.27
C ALA A 187 15.73 -4.77 -2.44
N GLU A 188 14.75 -5.55 -2.92
CA GLU A 188 13.52 -5.86 -2.18
C GLU A 188 13.81 -6.60 -0.87
N LEU A 189 14.67 -7.63 -0.88
CA LEU A 189 15.06 -8.35 0.34
C LEU A 189 15.69 -7.43 1.39
N ARG A 190 16.46 -6.42 0.96
CA ARG A 190 17.00 -5.40 1.87
C ARG A 190 15.92 -4.52 2.48
N VAL A 191 14.90 -4.15 1.71
CA VAL A 191 13.73 -3.43 2.22
C VAL A 191 12.95 -4.29 3.21
N ILE A 192 12.72 -5.58 2.90
CA ILE A 192 12.06 -6.53 3.80
C ILE A 192 12.81 -6.64 5.13
N ALA A 193 14.13 -6.82 5.11
CA ALA A 193 14.92 -6.91 6.33
C ALA A 193 14.80 -5.64 7.20
N ARG A 194 14.76 -4.46 6.57
CA ARG A 194 14.54 -3.19 7.29
C ARG A 194 13.12 -3.06 7.82
N LEU A 195 12.12 -3.57 7.10
CA LEU A 195 10.73 -3.61 7.57
C LEU A 195 10.60 -4.51 8.80
N GLU A 196 11.26 -5.67 8.81
CA GLU A 196 11.29 -6.57 9.96
C GLU A 196 11.95 -5.91 11.18
N ASP A 197 13.10 -5.27 10.99
CA ASP A 197 13.78 -4.50 12.05
C ASP A 197 12.90 -3.37 12.60
N ALA A 198 12.26 -2.59 11.72
CA ALA A 198 11.33 -1.54 12.12
C ALA A 198 10.11 -2.12 12.86
N HIS A 199 9.60 -3.27 12.42
CA HIS A 199 8.49 -3.93 13.10
C HIS A 199 8.87 -4.33 14.54
N ASP A 200 10.06 -4.88 14.74
CA ASP A 200 10.55 -5.32 16.04
C ASP A 200 10.89 -4.15 16.97
N LYS A 201 11.47 -3.08 16.43
CA LYS A 201 11.80 -1.86 17.18
C LYS A 201 10.59 -1.22 17.86
N PHE A 202 9.42 -1.29 17.23
CA PHE A 202 8.19 -0.65 17.71
C PHE A 202 7.14 -1.65 18.22
N LYS A 203 7.50 -2.93 18.44
CA LYS A 203 6.62 -3.85 19.17
C LYS A 203 6.41 -3.33 20.60
N PRO A 204 5.15 -3.29 21.10
CA PRO A 204 4.90 -3.01 22.50
C PRO A 204 5.67 -4.02 23.34
N ARG A 205 6.51 -3.54 24.27
CA ARG A 205 7.09 -4.43 25.29
C ARG A 205 5.96 -4.84 26.21
N THR A 206 5.55 -6.10 26.11
CA THR A 206 4.58 -6.76 27.00
C THR A 206 5.15 -6.95 28.39
#